data_AF-A0A2E4KTQ8-F1
#
_entry.id   AF-A0A2E4KTQ8-F1
#
_cell.length_a   1.000
_cell.length_b   1.000
_cell.length_c   1.000
_cell.angle_alpha   90.00
_cell.angle_beta   90.00
_cell.angle_gamma   90.00
#
_symmetry.space_group_name_H-M   'P 1'
#
loop_
_entity.id
_entity.type
_entity.pdbx_description
1 polymer ?
#
loop_
_entity_poly.entity_id
_entity_poly.type
_entity_poly.pdbx_seq_one_letter_code
_entity_poly.pdbx_strand_id
1 'polypeptide(L)'
;MHAGNGPRHQVKIETAFEISSEPITFAQWKALTGNAVAGQDSDQPLNRLTPLMIEAGLIGTNDNLRPPSEAEWALADAQSVIKRGAVEIEVLSDRPPRSSYWSAPCDGRPWLPPLRAGGVSDHTAHVTRIWRNEKTVRGATPRGVSRQKMGFRLVRGAQYDDDLKMPIAPQKSGLIMREAIIALLIGIIPSFTWAYFNASREYIASSWLNIAFGGIFFSLMTALIWRPNTPSFHVEDGKMRQR
;
A
#
# COMPACT_ATOMS: atom_id res chain seq x y z
N MET A 1 12.92 -6.64 0.19
CA MET A 1 12.47 -5.29 -0.23
C MET A 1 11.73 -4.59 0.91
N HIS A 2 11.42 -3.30 0.82
CA HIS A 2 10.57 -2.63 1.84
C HIS A 2 9.27 -2.14 1.20
N ALA A 3 8.12 -2.39 1.84
CA ALA A 3 6.81 -1.89 1.41
C ALA A 3 6.36 -0.70 2.27
N GLY A 4 5.48 0.17 1.77
CA GLY A 4 4.74 1.10 2.64
C GLY A 4 4.05 2.31 1.99
N ASN A 5 2.71 2.31 2.04
CA ASN A 5 1.89 3.50 2.31
C ASN A 5 1.64 3.69 3.83
N GLY A 6 1.88 2.65 4.62
CA GLY A 6 2.03 2.69 6.07
C GLY A 6 3.51 2.78 6.48
N PRO A 7 3.89 2.36 7.69
CA PRO A 7 5.29 2.33 8.10
C PRO A 7 6.08 1.39 7.20
N ARG A 8 7.30 1.81 6.87
CA ARG A 8 8.19 1.03 6.01
C ARG A 8 8.55 -0.26 6.74
N HIS A 9 8.26 -1.40 6.14
CA HIS A 9 8.60 -2.70 6.69
C HIS A 9 9.22 -3.60 5.64
N GLN A 10 10.09 -4.51 6.10
CA GLN A 10 10.69 -5.52 5.25
C GLN A 10 9.64 -6.52 4.76
N VAL A 11 9.66 -6.78 3.46
CA VAL A 11 8.97 -7.89 2.82
C VAL A 11 10.02 -8.86 2.28
N LYS A 12 9.89 -10.13 2.67
CA LYS A 12 10.76 -11.23 2.28
C LYS A 12 9.91 -12.31 1.62
N ILE A 13 10.00 -12.38 0.29
CA ILE A 13 9.38 -13.45 -0.49
C ILE A 13 10.35 -14.64 -0.44
N GLU A 14 9.97 -15.70 0.26
CA GLU A 14 10.76 -16.93 0.36
C GLU A 14 10.25 -18.02 -0.60
N THR A 15 8.99 -17.95 -1.00
CA THR A 15 8.40 -18.89 -1.96
C THR A 15 8.80 -18.52 -3.39
N ALA A 16 9.18 -19.53 -4.17
CA ALA A 16 9.37 -19.35 -5.60
C ALA A 16 8.02 -19.08 -6.30
N PHE A 17 8.01 -18.18 -7.26
CA PHE A 17 6.88 -17.92 -8.12
C PHE A 17 7.36 -17.58 -9.52
N GLU A 18 6.48 -17.74 -10.51
CA GLU A 18 6.72 -17.30 -11.88
C GLU A 18 5.76 -16.17 -12.21
N ILE A 19 6.22 -15.21 -13.01
CA ILE A 19 5.43 -14.05 -13.45
C ILE A 19 5.55 -13.85 -14.96
N SER A 20 4.45 -13.48 -15.62
CA SER A 20 4.50 -13.15 -17.04
C SER A 20 5.29 -11.84 -17.28
N SER A 21 6.33 -11.95 -18.12
CA SER A 21 7.20 -10.82 -18.47
C SER A 21 6.51 -9.74 -19.33
N GLU A 22 5.36 -10.06 -19.93
CA GLU A 22 4.45 -9.14 -20.62
C GLU A 22 3.01 -9.26 -20.06
N PRO A 23 2.17 -8.23 -20.23
CA PRO A 23 0.74 -8.33 -19.94
C PRO A 23 0.07 -9.39 -20.82
N ILE A 24 -0.95 -10.04 -20.27
CA ILE A 24 -1.67 -11.11 -20.97
C ILE A 24 -2.40 -10.56 -22.20
N THR A 25 -2.38 -11.32 -23.30
CA THR A 25 -3.07 -10.97 -24.56
C THR A 25 -4.49 -11.54 -24.63
N PHE A 26 -5.30 -11.08 -25.59
CA PHE A 26 -6.62 -11.65 -25.84
C PHE A 26 -6.56 -13.15 -26.20
N ALA A 27 -5.58 -13.55 -27.03
CA ALA A 27 -5.39 -14.94 -27.42
C ALA A 27 -5.00 -15.84 -26.23
N GLN A 28 -4.06 -15.37 -25.40
CA GLN A 28 -3.63 -16.09 -24.20
C GLN A 28 -4.79 -16.25 -23.20
N TRP A 29 -5.60 -15.22 -22.99
CA TRP A 29 -6.75 -15.30 -22.10
C TRP A 29 -7.78 -16.33 -22.56
N LYS A 30 -8.08 -16.37 -23.87
CA LYS A 30 -8.98 -17.37 -24.45
C LYS A 30 -8.42 -18.79 -24.26
N ALA A 31 -7.12 -18.98 -24.45
CA ALA A 31 -6.48 -20.26 -24.22
C ALA A 31 -6.53 -20.69 -22.74
N LEU A 32 -6.38 -19.75 -21.81
CA LEU A 32 -6.39 -20.01 -20.36
C LEU A 32 -7.79 -20.27 -19.80
N THR A 33 -8.79 -19.52 -20.26
CA THR A 33 -10.13 -19.51 -19.65
C THR A 33 -11.21 -20.16 -20.51
N GLY A 34 -10.90 -20.50 -21.76
CA GLY A 34 -11.88 -20.92 -22.77
C GLY A 34 -12.79 -19.79 -23.27
N ASN A 35 -12.71 -18.59 -22.69
CA ASN A 35 -13.64 -17.50 -22.95
C ASN A 35 -13.00 -16.41 -23.81
N ALA A 36 -13.57 -16.16 -24.99
CA ALA A 36 -13.17 -15.02 -25.81
C ALA A 36 -13.75 -13.72 -25.25
N VAL A 37 -12.89 -12.75 -24.94
CA VAL A 37 -13.32 -11.43 -24.47
C VAL A 37 -13.73 -10.59 -25.67
N ALA A 38 -15.03 -10.27 -25.75
CA ALA A 38 -15.60 -9.47 -26.84
C ALA A 38 -15.27 -10.01 -28.25
N GLY A 39 -15.16 -11.34 -28.39
CA GLY A 39 -14.93 -12.03 -29.67
C GLY A 39 -13.54 -11.78 -30.31
N GLN A 40 -12.61 -11.12 -29.61
CA GLN A 40 -11.27 -10.87 -30.13
C GLN A 40 -10.31 -11.98 -29.74
N ASP A 41 -9.54 -12.44 -30.74
CA ASP A 41 -8.44 -13.39 -30.61
C ASP A 41 -7.22 -12.72 -31.25
N SER A 42 -6.38 -12.11 -30.43
CA SER A 42 -5.23 -11.32 -30.92
C SER A 42 -4.10 -11.29 -29.90
N ASP A 43 -2.89 -11.04 -30.39
CA ASP A 43 -1.69 -10.82 -29.57
C ASP A 43 -1.62 -9.42 -28.96
N GLN A 44 -2.69 -8.62 -29.10
CA GLN A 44 -2.77 -7.33 -28.43
C GLN A 44 -2.98 -7.51 -26.91
N PRO A 45 -2.44 -6.62 -26.08
CA PRO A 45 -2.65 -6.66 -24.63
C PRO A 45 -4.14 -6.59 -24.26
N LEU A 46 -4.56 -7.48 -23.36
CA LEU A 46 -5.93 -7.56 -22.90
C LEU A 46 -6.28 -6.38 -22.00
N ASN A 47 -7.14 -5.49 -22.49
CA ASN A 47 -7.45 -4.23 -21.83
C ASN A 47 -8.93 -3.92 -21.63
N ARG A 48 -9.79 -4.94 -21.76
CA ARG A 48 -11.26 -4.78 -21.70
C ARG A 48 -11.89 -5.35 -20.44
N LEU A 49 -11.12 -6.04 -19.61
CA LEU A 49 -11.66 -6.67 -18.41
C LEU A 49 -11.67 -5.71 -17.23
N THR A 50 -12.75 -5.73 -16.46
CA THR A 50 -12.77 -5.14 -15.12
C THR A 50 -12.00 -6.04 -14.16
N PRO A 51 -11.47 -5.54 -13.03
CA PRO A 51 -10.86 -6.41 -12.02
C PRO A 51 -11.77 -7.56 -11.58
N LEU A 52 -13.09 -7.32 -11.47
CA LEU A 52 -14.07 -8.37 -11.20
C LEU A 52 -14.03 -9.51 -12.24
N MET A 53 -13.98 -9.15 -13.52
CA MET A 53 -13.97 -10.14 -14.61
C MET A 53 -12.65 -10.91 -14.65
N ILE A 54 -11.53 -10.26 -14.31
CA ILE A 54 -10.22 -10.91 -14.20
C ILE A 54 -10.29 -11.98 -13.11
N GLU A 55 -10.73 -11.61 -11.90
CA GLU A 55 -10.88 -12.56 -10.80
C GLU A 55 -11.80 -13.71 -11.17
N ALA A 56 -13.00 -13.40 -11.66
CA ALA A 56 -14.00 -14.41 -11.99
C ALA A 56 -13.52 -15.38 -13.09
N GLY A 57 -12.81 -14.88 -14.10
CA GLY A 57 -12.30 -15.70 -15.20
C GLY A 57 -11.12 -16.59 -14.83
N LEU A 58 -10.39 -16.26 -13.76
CA LEU A 58 -9.25 -17.05 -13.28
C LEU A 58 -9.66 -18.10 -12.23
N ILE A 59 -10.88 -18.02 -11.66
CA ILE A 59 -11.40 -19.05 -10.76
C ILE A 59 -11.45 -20.39 -11.49
N GLY A 60 -10.88 -21.43 -10.88
CA GLY A 60 -10.88 -22.79 -11.43
C GLY A 60 -9.84 -23.01 -12.55
N THR A 61 -9.00 -22.02 -12.86
CA THR A 61 -7.82 -22.25 -13.69
C THR A 61 -6.78 -23.09 -12.94
N ASN A 62 -5.99 -23.86 -13.69
CA ASN A 62 -4.88 -24.65 -13.12
C ASN A 62 -3.84 -23.72 -12.46
N ASP A 63 -3.10 -24.24 -11.48
CA ASP A 63 -1.96 -23.56 -10.82
C ASP A 63 -2.27 -22.27 -10.02
N ASN A 64 -3.54 -22.03 -9.64
CA ASN A 64 -3.96 -20.86 -8.85
C ASN A 64 -3.50 -19.53 -9.47
N LEU A 65 -3.73 -19.37 -10.78
CA LEU A 65 -3.35 -18.15 -11.50
C LEU A 65 -4.05 -16.92 -10.94
N ARG A 66 -3.28 -15.85 -10.76
CA ARG A 66 -3.80 -14.54 -10.33
C ARG A 66 -2.91 -13.40 -10.82
N PRO A 67 -3.40 -12.15 -10.79
CA PRO A 67 -2.53 -11.00 -10.87
C PRO A 67 -1.42 -11.03 -9.80
N PRO A 68 -0.25 -10.41 -10.05
CA PRO A 68 0.80 -10.31 -9.05
C PRO A 68 0.35 -9.49 -7.85
N SER A 69 0.93 -9.78 -6.69
CA SER A 69 0.89 -8.85 -5.57
C SER A 69 1.80 -7.64 -5.85
N GLU A 70 1.64 -6.55 -5.12
CA GLU A 70 2.48 -5.37 -5.18
C GLU A 70 3.94 -5.70 -4.83
N ALA A 71 4.13 -6.65 -3.92
CA ALA A 71 5.42 -7.19 -3.52
C ALA A 71 6.07 -8.02 -4.66
N GLU A 72 5.33 -8.95 -5.25
CA GLU A 72 5.83 -9.79 -6.35
C GLU A 72 6.15 -8.96 -7.60
N TRP A 73 5.27 -8.02 -7.93
CA TRP A 73 5.47 -7.08 -9.02
C TRP A 73 6.73 -6.23 -8.82
N ALA A 74 6.91 -5.69 -7.61
CA ALA A 74 8.08 -4.87 -7.29
C ALA A 74 9.38 -5.68 -7.30
N LEU A 75 9.33 -6.95 -6.86
CA LEU A 75 10.48 -7.84 -6.94
C LEU A 75 10.84 -8.13 -8.40
N ALA A 76 9.85 -8.41 -9.25
CA ALA A 76 10.06 -8.68 -10.67
C ALA A 76 10.59 -7.46 -11.44
N ASP A 77 10.09 -6.25 -11.14
CA ASP A 77 10.60 -4.99 -11.73
C ASP A 77 12.03 -4.71 -11.25
N ALA A 78 12.35 -4.95 -9.97
CA ALA A 78 13.70 -4.83 -9.43
C ALA A 78 14.69 -5.82 -10.07
N GLN A 79 14.22 -6.99 -10.48
CA GLN A 79 14.98 -7.99 -11.23
C GLN A 79 15.01 -7.75 -12.74
N SER A 80 14.40 -6.65 -13.23
CA SER A 80 14.29 -6.31 -14.66
C SER A 80 13.57 -7.38 -15.51
N VAL A 81 12.69 -8.17 -14.91
CA VAL A 81 11.88 -9.19 -15.61
C VAL A 81 10.65 -8.57 -16.29
N ILE A 82 10.19 -7.43 -15.78
CA ILE A 82 8.99 -6.73 -16.27
C ILE A 82 9.32 -5.91 -17.52
N LYS A 83 8.80 -6.32 -18.68
CA LYS A 83 8.85 -5.51 -19.90
C LYS A 83 7.80 -4.41 -19.88
N ARG A 84 8.22 -3.20 -20.26
CA ARG A 84 7.41 -1.97 -20.20
C ARG A 84 6.72 -1.67 -21.53
N GLY A 85 5.64 -0.89 -21.50
CA GLY A 85 5.08 -0.22 -22.69
C GLY A 85 3.86 -0.88 -23.34
N ALA A 86 3.52 -2.13 -22.98
CA ALA A 86 2.34 -2.80 -23.52
C ALA A 86 1.01 -2.23 -22.96
N VAL A 87 1.01 -1.77 -21.72
CA VAL A 87 -0.15 -1.16 -21.03
C VAL A 87 0.30 0.01 -20.16
N GLU A 88 -0.62 0.93 -19.86
CA GLU A 88 -0.33 2.07 -18.98
C GLU A 88 -0.69 1.79 -17.52
N ILE A 89 -1.69 0.94 -17.29
CA ILE A 89 -2.20 0.62 -15.95
C ILE A 89 -2.18 -0.89 -15.78
N GLU A 90 -1.45 -1.39 -14.78
CA GLU A 90 -1.43 -2.80 -14.43
C GLU A 90 -2.27 -3.06 -13.16
N VAL A 91 -3.20 -4.02 -13.24
CA VAL A 91 -4.01 -4.47 -12.11
C VAL A 91 -3.22 -5.47 -11.27
N LEU A 92 -3.20 -5.25 -9.96
CA LEU A 92 -2.58 -6.14 -8.97
C LEU A 92 -3.65 -6.81 -8.11
N SER A 93 -3.31 -7.92 -7.46
CA SER A 93 -4.24 -8.64 -6.58
C SER A 93 -4.48 -7.95 -5.24
N ASP A 94 -3.60 -7.03 -4.82
CA ASP A 94 -3.77 -6.30 -3.57
C ASP A 94 -5.00 -5.40 -3.59
N ARG A 95 -5.62 -5.27 -2.41
CA ARG A 95 -6.66 -4.28 -2.17
C ARG A 95 -6.08 -3.11 -1.37
N PRO A 96 -6.51 -1.86 -1.58
CA PRO A 96 -6.10 -0.76 -0.73
C PRO A 96 -6.48 -1.04 0.74
N PRO A 97 -5.54 -0.96 1.68
CA PRO A 97 -5.83 -1.25 3.08
C PRO A 97 -6.81 -0.21 3.62
N ARG A 98 -7.97 -0.65 4.12
CA ARG A 98 -8.98 0.25 4.69
C ARG A 98 -8.73 0.60 6.16
N SER A 99 -8.01 -0.26 6.90
CA SER A 99 -7.81 -0.07 8.35
C SER A 99 -6.60 -0.80 8.95
N SER A 100 -5.69 -1.34 8.13
CA SER A 100 -4.50 -2.03 8.64
C SER A 100 -3.34 -1.06 8.78
N TYR A 101 -2.65 -1.12 9.93
CA TYR A 101 -1.40 -0.40 10.15
C TYR A 101 -0.32 -0.84 9.16
N TRP A 102 -0.24 -2.14 8.89
CA TRP A 102 0.67 -2.72 7.91
C TRP A 102 -0.07 -2.89 6.59
N SER A 103 0.24 -2.02 5.64
CA SER A 103 -0.44 -1.92 4.35
C SER A 103 -0.21 -3.12 3.40
N ALA A 104 0.61 -4.10 3.80
CA ALA A 104 0.92 -5.32 3.06
C ALA A 104 1.46 -6.42 4.02
N PRO A 105 1.31 -7.72 3.69
CA PRO A 105 1.96 -8.82 4.41
C PRO A 105 3.49 -8.87 4.23
N CYS A 106 4.20 -9.45 5.20
CA CYS A 106 5.67 -9.52 5.16
C CYS A 106 6.23 -10.62 4.26
N ASP A 107 5.41 -11.57 3.81
CA ASP A 107 5.80 -12.66 2.92
C ASP A 107 5.51 -12.39 1.44
N GLY A 108 4.94 -11.21 1.15
CA GLY A 108 4.62 -10.77 -0.20
C GLY A 108 3.35 -11.36 -0.79
N ARG A 109 2.52 -12.07 -0.01
CA ARG A 109 1.17 -12.44 -0.47
C ARG A 109 0.29 -11.21 -0.69
N PRO A 110 -0.72 -11.26 -1.58
CA PRO A 110 -1.62 -10.14 -1.78
C PRO A 110 -2.32 -9.71 -0.48
N TRP A 111 -2.42 -8.41 -0.23
CA TRP A 111 -3.22 -7.90 0.87
C TRP A 111 -4.72 -7.97 0.52
N LEU A 112 -5.45 -8.85 1.22
CA LEU A 112 -6.91 -8.96 1.14
C LEU A 112 -7.54 -8.48 2.45
N PRO A 113 -8.59 -7.64 2.42
CA PRO A 113 -9.27 -7.20 3.62
C PRO A 113 -9.99 -8.40 4.28
N PRO A 114 -10.00 -8.50 5.62
CA PRO A 114 -10.71 -9.59 6.29
C PRO A 114 -12.21 -9.53 5.97
N LEU A 115 -12.78 -10.70 5.67
CA LEU A 115 -14.22 -10.86 5.47
C LEU A 115 -14.96 -10.45 6.76
N ARG A 116 -15.82 -9.44 6.68
CA ARG A 116 -16.68 -9.05 7.80
C ARG A 116 -17.97 -9.87 7.77
N ALA A 117 -18.44 -10.29 8.95
CA ALA A 117 -19.75 -10.93 9.10
C ALA A 117 -20.84 -9.97 8.60
N GLY A 118 -21.61 -10.39 7.60
CA GLY A 118 -22.57 -9.54 6.88
C GLY A 118 -22.64 -9.76 5.38
N GLY A 119 -21.79 -10.63 4.80
CA GLY A 119 -21.99 -11.19 3.46
C GLY A 119 -21.80 -10.23 2.27
N VAL A 120 -21.67 -8.92 2.49
CA VAL A 120 -21.30 -7.96 1.45
C VAL A 120 -19.80 -8.04 1.25
N SER A 121 -19.37 -9.12 0.61
CA SER A 121 -17.99 -9.31 0.18
C SER A 121 -17.66 -8.31 -0.93
N ASP A 122 -16.81 -7.36 -0.57
CA ASP A 122 -15.68 -7.05 -1.43
C ASP A 122 -15.94 -6.20 -2.69
N HIS A 123 -16.62 -5.07 -2.51
CA HIS A 123 -16.56 -3.92 -3.43
C HIS A 123 -15.25 -3.13 -3.32
N THR A 124 -14.17 -3.74 -2.80
CA THR A 124 -12.92 -3.03 -2.59
C THR A 124 -12.23 -2.81 -3.93
N ALA A 125 -11.68 -1.61 -4.13
CA ALA A 125 -10.87 -1.34 -5.31
C ALA A 125 -9.66 -2.29 -5.33
N HIS A 126 -9.13 -2.56 -6.52
CA HIS A 126 -7.83 -3.20 -6.65
C HIS A 126 -6.74 -2.13 -6.66
N VAL A 127 -5.59 -2.44 -6.11
CA VAL A 127 -4.38 -1.65 -6.29
C VAL A 127 -3.97 -1.74 -7.76
N THR A 128 -3.54 -0.62 -8.33
CA THR A 128 -3.01 -0.59 -9.69
C THR A 128 -1.63 0.06 -9.72
N ARG A 129 -0.80 -0.36 -10.68
CA ARG A 129 0.47 0.30 -10.99
C ARG A 129 0.30 1.08 -12.28
N ILE A 130 0.49 2.38 -12.20
CA ILE A 130 0.37 3.29 -13.34
C ILE A 130 1.77 3.65 -13.80
N TRP A 131 2.10 3.31 -15.04
CA TRP A 131 3.35 3.71 -15.68
C TRP A 131 3.31 5.22 -15.94
N ARG A 132 4.31 5.96 -15.45
CA ARG A 132 4.55 7.37 -15.75
C ARG A 132 6.01 7.56 -16.13
N ASN A 133 6.27 7.64 -17.43
CA ASN A 133 7.62 7.65 -17.99
C ASN A 133 8.42 6.43 -17.49
N GLU A 134 9.58 6.66 -16.86
CA GLU A 134 10.44 5.60 -16.33
C GLU A 134 10.07 5.13 -14.90
N LYS A 135 9.05 5.73 -14.29
CA LYS A 135 8.63 5.44 -12.91
C LYS A 135 7.22 4.86 -12.89
N THR A 136 6.88 4.17 -11.80
CA THR A 136 5.49 3.78 -11.53
C THR A 136 4.91 4.50 -10.34
N VAL A 137 3.62 4.80 -10.44
CA VAL A 137 2.83 5.38 -9.36
C VAL A 137 1.78 4.36 -8.94
N ARG A 138 1.54 4.26 -7.64
CA ARG A 138 0.48 3.44 -7.08
C ARG A 138 -0.87 4.13 -7.28
N GLY A 139 -1.85 3.41 -7.82
CA GLY A 139 -3.23 3.84 -8.00
C GLY A 139 -4.21 2.84 -7.37
N ALA A 140 -5.50 3.12 -7.55
CA ALA A 140 -6.57 2.21 -7.21
C ALA A 140 -7.67 2.26 -8.28
N THR A 141 -8.16 1.10 -8.69
CA THR A 141 -9.25 0.96 -9.66
C THR A 141 -10.43 0.23 -9.03
N PRO A 142 -11.65 0.80 -9.05
CA PRO A 142 -12.84 0.11 -8.55
C PRO A 142 -13.05 -1.24 -9.25
N ARG A 143 -13.51 -2.23 -8.51
CA ARG A 143 -13.60 -3.63 -8.98
C ARG A 143 -14.44 -3.81 -10.25
N GLY A 144 -15.49 -3.00 -10.42
CA GLY A 144 -16.38 -3.03 -11.59
C GLY A 144 -16.03 -2.05 -12.71
N VAL A 145 -14.88 -1.37 -12.65
CA VAL A 145 -14.50 -0.35 -13.62
C VAL A 145 -13.31 -0.83 -14.45
N SER A 146 -13.44 -0.72 -15.77
CA SER A 146 -12.34 -0.89 -16.72
C SER A 146 -11.88 0.47 -17.23
N ARG A 147 -10.59 0.59 -17.57
CA ARG A 147 -9.99 1.80 -18.14
C ARG A 147 -9.29 1.47 -19.46
N GLN A 148 -9.23 2.44 -20.36
CA GLN A 148 -8.43 2.31 -21.57
C GLN A 148 -6.96 2.05 -21.20
N LYS A 149 -6.31 1.12 -21.90
CA LYS A 149 -4.91 0.68 -21.67
C LYS A 149 -4.63 0.12 -20.27
N MET A 150 -5.66 -0.39 -19.58
CA MET A 150 -5.48 -1.22 -18.41
C MET A 150 -5.09 -2.64 -18.84
N GLY A 151 -4.30 -3.35 -18.07
CA GLY A 151 -4.02 -4.77 -18.30
C GLY A 151 -3.52 -5.41 -17.01
N PHE A 152 -3.07 -6.65 -17.12
CA PHE A 152 -2.56 -7.39 -15.97
C PHE A 152 -1.58 -8.46 -16.43
N ARG A 153 -0.74 -8.87 -15.50
CA ARG A 153 0.17 -10.01 -15.62
C ARG A 153 -0.40 -11.16 -14.83
N LEU A 154 0.15 -12.35 -15.03
CA LEU A 154 -0.20 -13.51 -14.21
C LEU A 154 1.01 -13.97 -13.42
N VAL A 155 0.74 -14.41 -12.20
CA VAL A 155 1.66 -15.13 -11.33
C VAL A 155 1.14 -16.55 -11.13
N ARG A 156 2.04 -17.52 -11.09
CA ARG A 156 1.78 -18.91 -10.70
C ARG A 156 2.82 -19.45 -9.71
N GLY A 157 2.47 -20.52 -9.01
CA GLY A 157 3.39 -21.26 -8.12
C GLY A 157 3.60 -20.66 -6.72
N ALA A 158 3.03 -19.48 -6.44
CA ALA A 158 3.11 -18.88 -5.12
C ALA A 158 2.23 -19.65 -4.11
N GLN A 159 2.84 -20.53 -3.33
CA GLN A 159 2.22 -21.17 -2.17
C GLN A 159 2.58 -20.42 -0.90
N TYR A 160 1.57 -20.10 -0.10
CA TYR A 160 1.75 -19.44 1.18
C TYR A 160 1.29 -20.38 2.28
N ASP A 161 1.97 -20.29 3.42
CA ASP A 161 1.49 -20.90 4.66
C ASP A 161 0.15 -20.28 5.07
N ASP A 162 -0.71 -21.03 5.75
CA ASP A 162 -2.06 -20.57 6.12
C ASP A 162 -2.01 -19.36 7.06
N ASP A 163 -0.95 -19.26 7.87
CA ASP A 163 -0.77 -18.14 8.79
C ASP A 163 -0.35 -16.86 8.06
N LEU A 164 -1.21 -15.84 8.16
CA LEU A 164 -0.93 -14.50 7.65
C LEU A 164 0.24 -13.88 8.43
N LYS A 165 1.42 -13.85 7.84
CA LYS A 165 2.64 -13.26 8.42
C LYS A 165 2.54 -11.74 8.47
N MET A 166 1.83 -11.25 9.48
CA MET A 166 1.66 -9.83 9.77
C MET A 166 2.40 -9.46 11.06
N PRO A 167 3.13 -8.33 11.07
CA PRO A 167 3.75 -7.86 12.30
C PRO A 167 2.71 -7.44 13.33
N ILE A 168 3.06 -7.56 14.60
CA ILE A 168 2.35 -6.87 15.67
C ILE A 168 2.55 -5.37 15.47
N ALA A 169 1.46 -4.61 15.36
CA ALA A 169 1.55 -3.15 15.28
C ALA A 169 2.24 -2.58 16.53
N PRO A 170 3.13 -1.58 16.39
CA PRO A 170 3.80 -0.97 17.52
C PRO A 170 2.78 -0.27 18.43
N GLN A 171 3.15 -0.11 19.69
CA GLN A 171 2.29 0.52 20.68
C GLN A 171 2.02 1.99 20.30
N LYS A 172 0.73 2.36 20.22
CA LYS A 172 0.29 3.72 19.88
C LYS A 172 0.71 4.75 20.93
N SER A 173 0.95 4.32 22.17
CA SER A 173 1.41 5.17 23.28
C SER A 173 2.74 5.86 22.99
N GLY A 174 3.70 5.14 22.37
CA GLY A 174 5.00 5.72 22.02
C GLY A 174 4.90 6.83 20.98
N LEU A 175 3.99 6.70 20.02
CA LEU A 175 3.69 7.76 19.05
C LEU A 175 3.11 8.99 19.74
N ILE A 176 2.11 8.81 20.61
CA ILE A 176 1.49 9.92 21.35
C ILE A 176 2.52 10.63 22.23
N MET A 177 3.35 9.88 22.96
CA MET A 177 4.39 10.44 23.83
C MET A 177 5.40 11.27 23.03
N ARG A 178 5.83 10.77 21.87
CA ARG A 178 6.75 11.51 21.00
C ARG A 178 6.16 12.85 20.54
N GLU A 179 4.91 12.84 20.06
CA GLU A 179 4.27 14.08 19.60
C GLU A 179 4.01 15.04 20.77
N ALA A 180 3.72 14.53 21.98
CA ALA A 180 3.58 15.34 23.19
C ALA A 180 4.91 16.03 23.59
N ILE A 181 6.04 15.31 23.53
CA ILE A 181 7.37 15.88 23.79
C ILE A 181 7.72 16.96 22.77
N ILE A 182 7.46 16.72 21.48
CA ILE A 182 7.70 17.71 20.41
C ILE A 182 6.85 18.95 20.63
N ALA A 183 5.55 18.78 20.92
CA ALA A 183 4.65 19.89 21.20
C ALA A 183 5.11 20.70 22.41
N LEU A 184 5.62 20.04 23.45
CA LEU A 184 6.13 20.69 24.64
C LEU A 184 7.42 21.48 24.36
N LEU A 185 8.42 20.86 23.73
CA LEU A 185 9.75 21.44 23.55
C LEU A 185 9.82 22.50 22.44
N ILE A 186 9.08 22.32 21.34
CA ILE A 186 9.13 23.21 20.16
C ILE A 186 7.99 24.22 20.17
N GLY A 187 6.86 23.85 20.76
CA GLY A 187 5.66 24.70 20.79
C GLY A 187 5.50 25.42 22.11
N ILE A 188 5.04 24.69 23.12
CA ILE A 188 4.53 25.24 24.37
C ILE A 188 5.63 25.99 25.14
N ILE A 189 6.78 25.36 25.42
CA ILE A 189 7.85 25.99 26.21
C ILE A 189 8.37 27.27 25.52
N PRO A 190 8.68 27.27 24.21
CA PRO A 190 9.07 28.50 23.53
C PRO A 190 7.99 29.59 23.56
N SER A 191 6.70 29.23 23.40
CA SER A 191 5.60 30.19 23.50
C SER A 191 5.51 30.85 24.89
N PHE A 192 5.62 30.05 25.97
CA PHE A 192 5.62 30.58 27.34
C PHE A 192 6.88 31.38 27.64
N THR A 193 8.04 30.95 27.14
CA THR A 193 9.30 31.68 27.29
C THR A 193 9.20 33.05 26.63
N TRP A 194 8.65 33.12 25.41
CA TRP A 194 8.43 34.39 24.73
C TRP A 194 7.44 35.29 25.48
N ALA A 195 6.31 34.73 25.93
CA ALA A 195 5.30 35.48 26.68
C ALA A 195 5.85 36.01 28.02
N TYR A 196 6.71 35.25 28.70
CA TYR A 196 7.35 35.67 29.94
C TYR A 196 8.17 36.96 29.79
N PHE A 197 8.87 37.12 28.67
CA PHE A 197 9.67 38.32 28.41
C PHE A 197 8.89 39.48 27.77
N ASN A 198 7.75 39.21 27.12
CA ASN A 198 7.08 40.19 26.26
C ASN A 198 5.63 40.53 26.67
N ALA A 199 5.00 39.76 27.56
CA ALA A 199 3.61 39.95 27.97
C ALA A 199 3.48 40.31 29.46
N SER A 200 2.34 40.91 29.83
CA SER A 200 2.04 41.21 31.23
C SER A 200 1.76 39.92 32.03
N ARG A 201 1.97 39.98 33.35
CA ARG A 201 1.69 38.84 34.24
C ARG A 201 0.20 38.47 34.22
N GLU A 202 -0.67 39.47 34.13
CA GLU A 202 -2.12 39.31 34.02
C GLU A 202 -2.51 38.59 32.74
N TYR A 203 -1.83 38.87 31.62
CA TYR A 203 -2.06 38.16 30.36
C TYR A 203 -1.66 36.69 30.46
N ILE A 204 -0.48 36.39 31.03
CA ILE A 204 -0.04 35.02 31.22
C ILE A 204 -1.03 34.26 32.12
N ALA A 205 -1.48 34.87 33.22
CA ALA A 205 -2.40 34.21 34.16
C ALA A 205 -3.81 33.98 33.57
N SER A 206 -4.36 34.94 32.83
CA SER A 206 -5.71 34.86 32.27
C SER A 206 -5.78 34.12 30.93
N SER A 207 -4.70 34.13 30.15
CA SER A 207 -4.66 33.64 28.76
C SER A 207 -3.65 32.52 28.53
N TRP A 208 -3.16 31.85 29.59
CA TRP A 208 -2.19 30.74 29.49
C TRP A 208 -2.64 29.65 28.50
N LEU A 209 -3.95 29.38 28.42
CA LEU A 209 -4.52 28.37 27.54
C LEU A 209 -4.35 28.76 26.06
N ASN A 210 -4.53 30.03 25.71
CA ASN A 210 -4.27 30.54 24.36
C ASN A 210 -2.80 30.41 23.98
N ILE A 211 -1.89 30.67 24.94
CA ILE A 211 -0.44 30.52 24.73
C ILE A 211 -0.09 29.04 24.48
N ALA A 212 -0.66 28.13 25.27
CA ALA A 212 -0.47 26.69 25.11
C ALA A 212 -1.01 26.18 23.76
N PHE A 213 -2.24 26.55 23.38
CA PHE A 213 -2.82 26.17 22.09
C PHE A 213 -2.03 26.76 20.90
N GLY A 214 -1.57 28.00 21.01
CA GLY A 214 -0.67 28.62 20.03
C GLY A 214 0.62 27.81 19.87
N GLY A 215 1.22 27.38 20.98
CA GLY A 215 2.39 26.50 20.98
C GLY A 215 2.12 25.15 20.32
N ILE A 216 1.00 24.48 20.64
CA ILE A 216 0.62 23.21 20.00
C ILE A 216 0.46 23.42 18.49
N PHE A 217 -0.27 24.46 18.06
CA PHE A 217 -0.45 24.75 16.64
C PHE A 217 0.89 25.01 15.92
N PHE A 218 1.77 25.79 16.54
CA PHE A 218 3.11 26.05 16.00
C PHE A 218 3.95 24.76 15.89
N SER A 219 3.85 23.85 16.86
CA SER A 219 4.53 22.55 16.81
C SER A 219 4.00 21.65 15.69
N LEU A 220 2.69 21.73 15.37
CA LEU A 220 2.10 21.00 14.25
C LEU A 220 2.52 21.60 12.90
N MET A 221 2.64 22.92 12.80
CA MET A 221 3.13 23.60 11.59
C MET A 221 4.61 23.31 11.33
N THR A 222 5.43 23.28 12.37
CA THR A 222 6.85 22.86 12.23
C THR A 222 6.96 21.41 11.79
N ALA A 223 6.02 20.52 12.18
CA ALA A 223 5.96 19.16 11.68
C ALA A 223 5.70 19.03 10.15
N LEU A 224 5.22 20.09 9.49
CA LEU A 224 5.10 20.12 8.02
C LEU A 224 6.45 20.38 7.33
N ILE A 225 7.34 21.13 7.99
CA ILE A 225 8.67 21.49 7.48
C ILE A 225 9.70 20.42 7.85
N TRP A 226 9.62 19.93 9.10
CA TRP A 226 10.56 18.96 9.64
C TRP A 226 9.83 17.98 10.56
N ARG A 227 9.85 16.71 10.20
CA ARG A 227 9.34 15.63 11.03
C ARG A 227 10.35 14.49 11.10
N PRO A 228 10.62 13.91 12.29
CA PRO A 228 11.44 12.72 12.39
C PRO A 228 10.86 11.60 11.51
N ASN A 229 11.71 11.01 10.68
CA ASN A 229 11.32 9.91 9.79
C ASN A 229 10.62 8.80 10.58
N THR A 230 9.55 8.25 10.00
CA THR A 230 8.87 7.09 10.56
C THR A 230 9.85 5.91 10.59
N PRO A 231 9.92 5.15 11.69
CA PRO A 231 10.83 4.01 11.78
C PRO A 231 10.61 3.01 10.66
N SER A 232 11.71 2.43 10.20
CA SER A 232 11.70 1.26 9.32
C SER A 232 11.79 0.00 10.17
N PHE A 233 10.99 -1.00 9.82
CA PHE A 233 10.90 -2.25 10.56
C PHE A 233 11.46 -3.41 9.74
N HIS A 234 12.15 -4.34 10.41
CA HIS A 234 12.69 -5.55 9.79
C HIS A 234 12.31 -6.79 10.61
N VAL A 235 12.22 -7.93 9.93
CA VAL A 235 11.81 -9.20 10.56
C VAL A 235 13.06 -9.90 11.09
N GLU A 236 13.10 -10.17 12.40
CA GLU A 236 14.14 -10.91 13.10
C GLU A 236 13.45 -11.94 14.03
N ASP A 237 13.73 -13.24 13.85
CA ASP A 237 13.11 -14.34 14.61
C ASP A 237 11.57 -14.32 14.63
N GLY A 238 10.94 -13.97 13.50
CA GLY A 238 9.49 -13.83 13.39
C GLY A 238 8.89 -12.63 14.14
N LYS A 239 9.73 -11.81 14.80
CA LYS A 239 9.35 -10.57 15.46
C LYS A 239 9.84 -9.37 14.66
N MET A 240 9.06 -8.30 14.66
CA MET A 240 9.45 -7.08 13.95
C MET A 240 10.18 -6.15 14.89
N ARG A 241 11.41 -5.80 14.50
CA ARG A 241 12.26 -4.87 15.24
C ARG A 241 12.40 -3.57 14.47
N GLN A 242 12.36 -2.48 15.22
CA GLN A 242 12.64 -1.16 14.70
C GLN A 242 14.14 -1.03 14.43
N ARG A 243 14.48 -0.46 13.28
CA ARG A 243 15.84 -0.03 12.93
C ARG A 243 16.04 1.44 13.26
#